data_AF-A0A376KIS8-F1
#
_entry.id   AF-A0A376KIS8-F1
#
_cell.length_a   1.000
_cell.length_b   1.000
_cell.length_c   1.000
_cell.angle_alpha   90.00
_cell.angle_beta   90.00
_cell.angle_gamma   90.00
#
_symmetry.space_group_name_H-M   'P 1'
#
loop_
_entity.id
_entity.type
_entity.pdbx_description
1 polymer ?
#
loop_
_entity_poly.entity_id
_entity_poly.type
_entity_poly.pdbx_seq_one_letter_code
_entity_poly.pdbx_strand_id
1 'polypeptide(L)' 'MFLDYFALGVLIFVFLVIFYGIIILHDIPYLIAKKRNHPHADAIHVAGWVSLFTLHVYLAIFVDLGHALPPGAGMGNAKP' A
#
# COMPACT_ATOMS: atom_id res chain seq x y z
N MET A 1 -9.97 9.17 -27.85
CA MET A 1 -9.27 10.43 -27.45
C MET A 1 -9.94 11.09 -26.25
N PHE A 2 -11.12 11.72 -26.38
CA PHE A 2 -11.77 12.43 -25.25
C PHE A 2 -12.12 11.52 -24.06
N LEU A 3 -12.69 10.33 -24.33
CA LEU A 3 -13.01 9.35 -23.30
C LEU A 3 -11.77 8.83 -22.56
N ASP A 4 -10.64 8.69 -23.25
CA ASP A 4 -9.39 8.21 -22.63
C ASP A 4 -8.82 9.25 -21.66
N TYR A 5 -8.82 10.53 -22.04
CA TYR A 5 -8.42 11.63 -21.16
C TYR A 5 -9.40 11.81 -19.98
N PHE A 6 -10.69 11.64 -20.21
CA PHE A 6 -11.71 11.68 -19.16
C PHE A 6 -11.55 10.52 -18.18
N ALA A 7 -11.36 9.30 -18.67
CA ALA A 7 -11.11 8.11 -17.86
C ALA A 7 -9.81 8.27 -17.06
N LEU A 8 -8.75 8.81 -17.65
CA LEU A 8 -7.49 9.10 -16.97
C LEU A 8 -7.67 10.15 -15.87
N GLY A 9 -8.46 11.21 -16.13
CA GLY A 9 -8.80 12.22 -15.13
C GLY A 9 -9.58 11.64 -13.94
N VAL A 10 -10.59 10.81 -14.20
CA VAL A 10 -11.39 10.14 -13.16
C VAL A 10 -10.52 9.14 -12.39
N LEU A 11 -9.63 8.40 -13.05
CA LEU A 11 -8.72 7.47 -12.40
C LEU A 11 -7.81 8.17 -11.38
N ILE A 12 -7.21 9.31 -11.76
CA ILE A 12 -6.38 10.11 -10.85
C ILE A 12 -7.23 10.69 -9.72
N PHE A 13 -8.44 11.17 -10.01
CA PHE A 13 -9.33 11.73 -8.99
C PHE A 13 -9.73 10.69 -7.94
N VAL A 14 -10.13 9.49 -8.36
CA VAL A 14 -10.49 8.39 -7.45
C VAL A 14 -9.29 8.00 -6.59
N PHE A 15 -8.09 7.93 -7.19
CA PHE A 15 -6.86 7.68 -6.47
C PHE A 15 -6.63 8.75 -5.38
N LEU A 16 -6.71 10.03 -5.72
CA LEU A 16 -6.56 11.13 -4.77
C LEU A 16 -7.59 11.06 -3.62
N VAL A 17 -8.86 10.77 -3.94
CA VAL A 17 -9.94 10.65 -2.93
C VAL A 17 -9.66 9.50 -1.96
N ILE A 18 -9.21 8.33 -2.45
CA ILE A 18 -8.88 7.20 -1.60
C ILE A 18 -7.67 7.51 -0.71
N PHE A 19 -6.60 8.10 -1.28
CA PHE A 19 -5.42 8.49 -0.51
C PHE A 19 -5.76 9.51 0.58
N TYR A 20 -6.51 10.56 0.23
CA TYR A 20 -6.90 11.59 1.19
C TYR A 20 -7.85 11.05 2.27
N GLY A 21 -8.75 10.14 1.88
CA GLY A 21 -9.63 9.42 2.81
C GLY A 21 -8.86 8.58 3.83
N ILE A 22 -7.84 7.84 3.38
CA ILE A 22 -6.97 7.04 4.26
C ILE A 22 -6.16 7.95 5.19
N ILE A 23 -5.60 9.05 4.69
CA ILE A 23 -4.83 10.02 5.50
C ILE A 23 -5.71 10.55 6.65
N ILE A 24 -6.95 10.98 6.35
CA ILE A 24 -7.89 11.46 7.38
C ILE A 24 -8.23 10.35 8.38
N LEU A 25 -8.51 9.13 7.90
CA LEU A 25 -8.87 8.01 8.77
C LEU A 25 -7.72 7.64 9.72
N HIS A 26 -6.47 7.78 9.25
CA HIS A 26 -5.27 7.54 10.04
C HIS A 26 -4.98 8.64 11.08
N ASP A 27 -5.43 9.88 10.85
CA ASP A 27 -5.30 11.00 11.78
C ASP A 27 -6.38 11.02 12.90
N ILE A 28 -7.44 10.20 12.79
CA ILE A 28 -8.42 10.01 13.88
C ILE A 28 -7.75 9.46 15.17
N PRO A 29 -6.91 8.40 15.11
CA PRO A 29 -6.09 7.97 16.24
C PRO A 29 -5.20 9.07 16.83
N TYR A 30 -4.63 9.92 15.98
CA TYR A 30 -3.78 11.05 16.38
C TYR A 30 -4.55 12.08 17.21
N LEU A 31 -5.78 12.42 16.80
CA LEU A 31 -6.65 13.34 17.54
C LEU A 31 -7.09 12.78 18.91
N ILE A 32 -7.28 11.47 19.01
CA ILE A 32 -7.61 10.78 20.28
C ILE A 32 -6.40 10.76 21.23
N ALA A 33 -5.19 10.54 20.71
CA ALA A 33 -3.94 10.63 21.50
C ALA A 33 -3.65 12.05 21.98
N LYS A 34 -3.89 13.06 21.13
CA LYS A 34 -3.70 14.47 21.44
C LYS A 34 -4.67 14.99 22.51
N LYS A 35 -5.93 14.56 22.49
CA LYS A 35 -6.92 14.85 23.56
C LYS A 35 -6.55 14.25 24.92
N ARG A 36 -5.63 13.29 24.98
CA ARG A 36 -5.24 12.57 26.20
C ARG A 36 -3.82 12.90 26.69
N ASN A 37 -3.14 13.88 26.09
CA ASN A 37 -1.77 14.29 26.46
C ASN A 37 -0.75 13.12 26.44
N HIS A 38 -0.90 12.19 25.48
CA HIS A 38 -0.03 11.03 25.38
C HIS A 38 1.14 11.27 24.39
N PRO A 39 2.41 11.06 24.78
CA PRO A 39 3.62 11.42 24.01
C PRO A 39 3.87 10.60 22.73
N HIS A 40 2.92 9.77 22.29
CA HIS A 40 3.09 8.79 21.19
C HIS A 40 2.26 9.14 19.94
N ALA A 41 1.78 10.39 19.83
CA ALA A 41 0.97 10.84 18.70
C ALA A 41 1.72 10.73 17.37
N ASP A 42 3.04 11.01 17.37
CA ASP A 42 3.87 10.94 16.17
C ASP A 42 4.19 9.50 15.76
N ALA A 43 4.16 8.56 16.70
CA ALA A 43 4.46 7.15 16.43
C ALA A 43 3.36 6.46 15.61
N ILE A 44 2.09 6.83 15.81
CA ILE A 44 0.95 6.24 15.08
C ILE A 44 0.87 6.79 13.65
N HIS A 45 1.19 8.07 13.47
CA HIS A 45 1.30 8.66 12.14
C HIS A 45 2.40 7.94 11.34
N VAL A 46 3.61 7.81 11.91
CA VAL A 46 4.74 7.11 11.27
C VAL A 46 4.44 5.62 11.04
N ALA A 47 3.75 4.94 11.96
CA ALA A 47 3.38 3.53 11.79
C ALA A 47 2.44 3.30 10.60
N GLY A 48 1.53 4.24 10.32
CA GLY A 48 0.67 4.20 9.14
C GLY A 48 1.43 4.32 7.82
N TRP A 49 2.32 5.30 7.74
CA TRP A 49 3.18 5.52 6.57
C TRP A 49 4.15 4.34 6.33
N VAL A 50 4.73 3.78 7.41
CA VAL A 50 5.66 2.64 7.34
C VAL A 50 4.94 1.36 6.89
N SER A 51 3.72 1.11 7.35
CA SER A 51 2.92 -0.05 6.91
C SER A 51 2.64 -0.03 5.40
N LEU A 52 2.25 1.13 4.89
CA LEU A 52 1.96 1.34 3.46
C LEU A 52 3.21 1.12 2.59
N PHE A 53 4.37 1.55 3.05
CA PHE A 53 5.65 1.36 2.35
C PHE A 53 6.12 -0.10 2.39
N THR A 54 6.06 -0.72 3.55
CA THR A 54 6.65 -2.06 3.77
C THR A 54 5.88 -3.12 2.99
N LEU A 55 4.55 -3.04 2.97
CA LEU A 55 3.71 -3.98 2.23
C LEU A 55 3.88 -3.81 0.72
N HIS A 56 4.00 -2.58 0.21
CA HIS A 56 4.20 -2.32 -1.22
C HIS A 56 5.55 -2.83 -1.72
N VAL A 57 6.63 -2.57 -0.99
CA VAL A 57 7.97 -3.00 -1.39
C VAL A 57 8.09 -4.52 -1.33
N TYR A 58 7.54 -5.16 -0.29
CA TYR A 58 7.58 -6.62 -0.17
C TYR A 58 6.76 -7.32 -1.25
N LEU A 59 5.56 -6.83 -1.56
CA LEU A 59 4.71 -7.37 -2.62
C LEU A 59 5.35 -7.18 -4.00
N ALA A 60 5.94 -6.01 -4.28
CA ALA A 60 6.61 -5.75 -5.55
C ALA A 60 7.78 -6.73 -5.77
N ILE A 61 8.68 -6.85 -4.78
CA ILE A 61 9.79 -7.81 -4.83
C ILE A 61 9.29 -9.25 -4.99
N PHE A 62 8.21 -9.63 -4.32
CA PHE A 62 7.66 -10.98 -4.42
C PHE A 62 7.07 -11.27 -5.80
N VAL A 63 6.35 -10.31 -6.39
CA VAL A 63 5.77 -10.42 -7.74
C VAL A 63 6.85 -10.47 -8.82
N ASP A 64 7.89 -9.65 -8.68
CA ASP A 64 9.05 -9.63 -9.58
C ASP A 64 9.86 -10.93 -9.48
N LEU A 65 10.08 -11.44 -8.26
CA LEU A 65 10.72 -12.74 -8.06
C LEU A 65 9.88 -13.89 -8.64
N GLY A 66 8.56 -13.81 -8.52
CA GLY A 66 7.64 -14.78 -9.11
C GLY A 66 7.68 -14.83 -10.64
N HIS A 67 7.88 -13.69 -11.32
CA HIS A 67 8.06 -13.63 -12.77
C HIS A 67 9.47 -14.02 -13.22
N ALA A 68 10.49 -13.82 -12.39
CA ALA A 68 11.86 -14.24 -12.65
C ALA A 68 12.05 -15.76 -12.52
N LEU A 69 11.13 -16.46 -11.83
CA LEU A 69 11.14 -17.92 -11.76
C LEU A 69 10.52 -18.52 -13.04
N PRO A 70 11.22 -19.43 -13.75
CA PRO A 70 10.65 -20.10 -14.90
C PRO A 70 9.43 -20.95 -14.45
N PRO A 71 8.32 -20.95 -15.21
CA PRO A 71 7.15 -21.74 -14.89
C PRO A 71 7.53 -23.23 -14.88
N GLY A 72 7.60 -23.83 -13.70
CA GLY A 72 7.95 -25.25 -13.51
C GLY A 72 9.12 -25.55 -12.57
N ALA A 73 9.74 -24.56 -11.93
CA ALA A 73 10.86 -24.76 -10.98
C ALA A 73 10.46 -25.37 -9.61
N GLY A 74 9.35 -26.10 -9.56
CA GLY A 74 8.77 -26.64 -8.33
C GLY A 74 8.12 -27.99 -8.55
N MET A 75 8.88 -28.99 -9.00
CA MET A 75 8.57 -30.40 -8.82
C MET A 75 9.87 -31.19 -9.04
N GLY A 76 10.42 -31.70 -7.95
CA GLY A 76 11.63 -32.51 -7.97
C GLY A 76 11.46 -33.71 -8.89
N ASN A 77 12.48 -33.97 -9.70
CA ASN A 77 12.63 -35.21 -10.43
C ASN A 77 12.91 -36.35 -9.42
N ALA A 78 11.86 -36.90 -8.80
CA ALA A 78 11.92 -38.24 -8.25
C ALA A 78 11.96 -39.19 -9.45
N LYS A 79 13.19 -39.55 -9.87
CA LYS A 79 13.39 -40.67 -10.79
C LYS A 79 12.86 -41.95 -10.12
N PRO A 80 12.20 -42.84 -10.88
CA PRO A 80 11.67 -44.10 -10.37
C PRO A 80 12.77 -45.04 -9.88
#